data_AF-A0A8T8I3A2-F1
#
_entry.id   AF-A0A8T8I3A2-F1
#
_cell.length_a   1.000
_cell.length_b   1.000
_cell.length_c   1.000
_cell.angle_alpha   90.00
_cell.angle_beta   90.00
_cell.angle_gamma   90.00
#
_symmetry.space_group_name_H-M   'P 1'
#
loop_
_entity.id
_entity.type
_entity.pdbx_description
1 polymer ?
#
loop_
_entity_poly.entity_id
_entity_poly.type
_entity_poly.pdbx_seq_one_letter_code
_entity_poly.pdbx_strand_id
1 'polypeptide(L)' 'GKGAALDTIKGLPPNLLRIPPGCPFHPRCPRARDVCSVDVPAEVPLGPGRVSACHFAAEVLHG' A
#
# COMPACT_ATOMS: atom_id res chain seq x y z
N GLY A 1 15.54 12.68 -22.86
CA GLY A 1 14.24 11.98 -22.89
C GLY A 1 13.54 12.24 -21.57
N LYS A 2 12.30 12.73 -21.62
CA LYS A 2 11.55 13.15 -20.42
C LYS A 2 11.21 11.93 -19.57
N GLY A 3 11.63 11.93 -18.30
CA GLY A 3 11.12 10.99 -17.30
C GLY A 3 9.62 11.18 -17.14
N ALA A 4 8.87 10.08 -17.10
CA ALA A 4 7.43 10.11 -16.90
C ALA A 4 7.10 10.88 -15.61
N ALA A 5 6.06 11.71 -15.67
CA ALA A 5 5.57 12.44 -14.51
C ALA A 5 5.18 11.43 -13.43
N LEU A 6 5.83 11.50 -12.27
CA LEU A 6 5.47 10.70 -11.11
C LEU A 6 4.14 11.22 -10.58
N ASP A 7 3.11 10.37 -10.53
CA ASP A 7 1.88 10.69 -9.83
C ASP A 7 2.21 10.90 -8.34
N THR A 8 2.07 12.13 -7.88
CA THR A 8 2.28 12.47 -6.48
C THR A 8 1.11 11.96 -5.66
N ILE A 9 1.41 11.28 -4.54
CA ILE A 9 0.39 10.91 -3.57
C ILE A 9 -0.20 12.20 -3.02
N LYS A 10 -1.47 12.49 -3.35
CA LYS A 10 -2.16 13.67 -2.85
C LYS A 10 -2.38 13.54 -1.34
N GLY A 11 -2.12 14.63 -0.61
CA GLY A 11 -2.36 14.74 0.83
C GLY A 11 -1.09 14.75 1.69
N LEU A 12 -1.23 15.19 2.94
CA LEU A 12 -0.14 15.18 3.92
C LEU A 12 0.14 13.75 4.42
N PRO A 13 1.38 13.44 4.87
CA PRO A 13 1.61 12.25 5.67
C PRO A 13 0.65 12.21 6.87
N PRO A 14 0.11 11.04 7.25
CA PRO A 14 -0.70 10.94 8.45
C PRO A 14 0.11 11.39 9.67
N ASN A 15 -0.57 12.01 10.64
CA ASN A 15 0.03 12.24 11.95
C ASN A 15 0.42 10.86 12.52
N LEU A 16 1.71 10.66 12.82
CA LEU A 16 2.24 9.38 13.34
C LEU A 16 1.62 8.98 14.69
N LEU A 17 1.00 9.92 15.42
CA LEU A 17 0.25 9.65 16.64
C LEU A 17 -1.15 9.05 16.38
N ARG A 18 -1.61 9.02 15.12
CA ARG A 18 -2.95 8.56 14.73
C ARG A 18 -2.85 7.64 13.51
N ILE A 19 -2.12 6.53 13.69
CA ILE A 19 -2.06 5.47 12.69
C ILE A 19 -3.46 4.85 12.57
N PRO A 20 -4.04 4.79 11.35
CA PRO A 20 -5.34 4.17 11.16
C PRO A 20 -5.25 2.64 11.40
N PRO A 21 -6.35 1.99 11.80
CA PRO A 21 -6.40 0.54 11.91
C PRO A 21 -6.16 -0.13 10.55
N GLY A 22 -5.73 -1.39 10.58
CA GLY A 22 -5.42 -2.17 9.38
C GLY A 22 -4.19 -1.66 8.62
N CYS A 23 -4.28 -1.63 7.28
CA CYS A 23 -3.19 -1.20 6.41
C CYS A 23 -2.95 0.32 6.55
N PRO A 24 -1.75 0.79 6.97
CA PRO A 24 -1.49 2.22 7.20
C PRO A 24 -1.62 3.09 5.94
N PHE A 25 -1.61 2.46 4.77
CA PHE A 25 -1.75 3.12 3.48
C PHE A 25 -3.21 3.23 2.99
N HIS A 26 -4.17 2.53 3.61
CA HIS A 26 -5.55 2.46 3.15
C HIS A 26 -6.22 3.84 2.94
N PRO A 27 -5.94 4.92 3.71
CA PRO A 27 -6.59 6.21 3.50
C PRO A 27 -6.19 6.91 2.19
N ARG A 28 -5.10 6.48 1.55
CA ARG A 28 -4.56 7.08 0.32
C ARG A 28 -4.28 6.06 -0.79
N CYS A 29 -4.56 4.78 -0.56
CA CYS A 29 -4.31 3.72 -1.52
C CYS A 29 -5.45 3.70 -2.55
N PRO A 30 -5.16 3.87 -3.86
CA PRO A 30 -6.20 3.82 -4.90
C PRO A 30 -6.81 2.43 -5.09
N ARG A 31 -6.21 1.39 -4.50
CA ARG A 31 -6.68 0.00 -4.51
C ARG A 31 -7.27 -0.43 -3.17
N ALA A 32 -7.49 0.48 -2.22
CA ALA A 32 -8.06 0.12 -0.92
C ALA A 32 -9.42 -0.54 -1.10
N ARG A 33 -9.61 -1.67 -0.42
CA ARG A 33 -10.89 -2.37 -0.26
C ARG A 33 -11.18 -2.48 1.24
N ASP A 34 -12.37 -2.96 1.62
CA ASP A 34 -12.83 -2.99 3.01
C ASP A 34 -11.84 -3.68 3.98
N VAL A 35 -11.22 -4.79 3.55
CA VAL A 35 -10.22 -5.50 4.37
C VAL A 35 -9.03 -4.60 4.78
N CYS A 36 -8.70 -3.60 3.96
CA CYS A 36 -7.55 -2.72 4.20
C CYS A 36 -7.74 -1.77 5.39
N SER A 37 -8.97 -1.45 5.79
CA SER A 37 -9.25 -0.57 6.95
C SER A 37 -9.41 -1.31 8.27
N VAL A 38 -9.48 -2.64 8.23
CA VAL A 38 -9.76 -3.48 9.39
C VAL A 38 -8.60 -4.40 9.76
N ASP A 39 -7.85 -4.89 8.77
CA ASP A 39 -6.81 -5.90 8.99
C ASP A 39 -5.44 -5.48 8.46
N VAL A 40 -4.40 -5.84 9.22
CA VAL A 40 -3.01 -5.58 8.86
C VAL A 40 -2.55 -6.68 7.92
N PRO A 41 -2.11 -6.36 6.69
CA PRO A 41 -1.69 -7.39 5.74
C PRO A 41 -0.44 -8.13 6.24
N ALA A 42 -0.47 -9.44 6.09
CA ALA A 42 0.71 -10.29 6.31
C ALA A 42 1.79 -9.99 5.28
N GLU A 43 3.05 -10.26 5.64
CA GLU A 43 4.15 -10.23 4.69
C GLU A 43 4.09 -11.43 3.76
N VAL A 44 4.09 -11.15 2.45
CA VAL A 44 4.18 -12.15 1.38
C VAL A 44 5.52 -12.02 0.65
N PRO A 45 6.28 -13.11 0.50
CA PRO A 45 7.55 -13.11 -0.21
C PRO A 45 7.34 -12.95 -1.71
N LEU A 46 8.13 -12.08 -2.34
CA LEU A 46 8.06 -11.77 -3.78
C LEU A 46 9.30 -12.23 -4.56
N GLY A 47 10.21 -12.94 -3.89
CA GLY A 47 11.54 -13.30 -4.41
C GLY A 47 12.65 -12.94 -3.41
N PRO A 48 13.92 -13.15 -3.79
CA PRO A 48 15.04 -12.99 -2.87
C PRO A 48 15.10 -11.59 -2.25
N GLY A 49 14.99 -11.51 -0.93
CA GLY A 49 15.07 -10.26 -0.16
C GLY A 49 13.93 -9.27 -0.37
N ARG A 50 12.83 -9.67 -1.02
CA ARG A 50 11.68 -8.81 -1.30
C ARG A 50 10.41 -9.37 -0.66
N VAL A 51 9.73 -8.53 0.10
CA VAL A 51 8.43 -8.83 0.70
C VAL A 51 7.44 -7.72 0.39
N SER A 52 6.15 -8.05 0.47
CA SER A 52 5.06 -7.09 0.40
C SER A 52 4.09 -7.32 1.54
N ALA A 53 3.67 -6.24 2.19
CA ALA A 53 2.57 -6.25 3.16
C ALA A 53 1.33 -5.66 2.49
N CYS A 54 0.84 -6.32 1.43
CA CYS A 54 -0.37 -5.91 0.71
C CYS A 54 -1.34 -7.09 0.63
N HIS A 55 -2.59 -6.86 1.02
CA HIS A 55 -3.68 -7.84 0.89
C HIS A 55 -3.88 -8.35 -0.54
N PHE A 56 -3.43 -7.59 -1.54
CA PHE A 56 -3.58 -7.89 -2.97
C PHE A 56 -2.23 -8.02 -3.68
N ALA A 57 -1.15 -8.39 -2.97
CA ALA A 57 0.18 -8.47 -3.57
C ALA A 57 0.22 -9.35 -4.84
N ALA A 58 -0.42 -10.51 -4.81
CA ALA A 58 -0.50 -11.42 -5.96
C ALA A 58 -1.22 -10.81 -7.17
N GLU A 59 -2.32 -10.08 -6.93
CA GLU A 59 -3.08 -9.39 -7.99
C GLU A 59 -2.27 -8.26 -8.63
N VAL A 60 -1.50 -7.51 -7.83
CA VAL A 60 -0.68 -6.39 -8.33
C VAL A 60 0.58 -6.84 -9.07
N LEU A 61 1.13 -8.01 -8.74
CA LEU A 61 2.36 -8.50 -9.36
C LEU A 61 2.12 -9.26 -10.67
N HIS A 62 0.92 -9.80 -10.86
CA HIS A 62 0.56 -10.60 -12.03
C HIS A 62 -0.38 -9.84 -13.00
N GLY A 63 -0.58 -8.53 -12.77
CA GLY A 63 -1.41 -7.65 -13.59
C GLY A 63 -0.62 -6.56 -14.30
#